data_AF-A0A8J8K2H5-F1
#
_entry.id   AF-A0A8J8K2H5-F1
#
_cell.length_a   1.000
_cell.length_b   1.000
_cell.length_c   1.000
_cell.angle_alpha   90.00
_cell.angle_beta   90.00
_cell.angle_gamma   90.00
#
_symmetry.space_group_name_H-M   'P 1'
#
loop_
_entity.id
_entity.type
_entity.pdbx_description
1 polymer ?
#
loop_
_entity_poly.entity_id
_entity_poly.type
_entity_poly.pdbx_seq_one_letter_code
_entity_poly.pdbx_strand_id
1 'polypeptide(L)'
;MSIENPEVITRNLYEKVSGEIPKIKTLVDALAAIDRGTVSNNIDVYAEVRQFEKKIMGFYNGYRQIIDKGDLQYKNRPKDLINKASHRGFAILNDINLIKAQLKGSVKAYETQVTELKKKNFTSEQIEKIAPNTTEEDAAKADSRIKALNDDRERILAFISDGPEFNQNLIKGISIVLDGAEVLV
;
A
#
# COMPACT_ATOMS: atom_id res chain seq x y z
N MET A 1 18.25 12.17 26.15
CA MET A 1 17.29 11.45 25.29
C MET A 1 18.05 10.98 24.07
N SER A 2 18.26 9.68 23.94
CA SER A 2 18.79 9.06 22.72
C SER A 2 17.61 8.82 21.78
N ILE A 3 17.77 9.09 20.49
CA ILE A 3 16.78 8.67 19.50
C ILE A 3 16.90 7.14 19.41
N GLU A 4 15.84 6.42 19.77
CA GLU A 4 15.77 4.99 19.51
C GLU A 4 15.91 4.77 18.00
N ASN A 5 16.77 3.84 17.60
CA ASN A 5 17.01 3.50 16.20
C ASN A 5 16.21 2.24 15.87
N PRO A 6 14.94 2.37 15.42
CA PRO A 6 14.06 1.22 15.26
C PRO A 6 14.55 0.30 14.16
N GLU A 7 14.26 -0.99 14.28
CA GLU A 7 14.66 -2.01 13.31
C GLU A 7 14.03 -1.76 11.92
N VAL A 8 12.77 -1.33 11.89
CA VAL A 8 12.00 -0.98 10.69
C VAL A 8 11.62 0.50 10.72
N ILE A 9 11.83 1.21 9.60
CA ILE A 9 11.44 2.62 9.49
C ILE A 9 10.03 2.68 8.87
N THR A 10 9.05 3.02 9.71
CA THR A 10 7.67 3.22 9.25
C THR A 10 7.55 4.50 8.44
N ARG A 11 6.54 4.57 7.58
CA ARG A 11 6.22 5.78 6.80
C ARG A 11 6.07 7.02 7.69
N ASN A 12 5.29 6.91 8.77
CA ASN A 12 5.02 8.02 9.68
C ASN A 12 6.30 8.54 10.35
N LEU A 13 7.20 7.63 10.75
CA LEU A 13 8.47 8.03 11.35
C LEU A 13 9.36 8.73 10.33
N TYR A 14 9.45 8.19 9.12
CA TYR A 14 10.25 8.77 8.04
C TYR A 14 9.77 10.17 7.63
N GLU A 15 8.45 10.34 7.44
CA GLU A 15 7.85 11.63 7.09
C GLU A 15 8.07 12.66 8.21
N LYS A 16 7.84 12.26 9.47
CA LYS A 16 8.10 13.11 10.64
C LYS A 16 9.55 13.58 10.68
N VAL A 17 10.50 12.64 10.57
CA VAL A 17 11.93 12.96 10.64
C VAL A 17 12.39 13.81 9.45
N SER A 18 11.89 13.51 8.25
CA SER A 18 12.18 14.27 7.03
C SER A 18 11.76 15.74 7.16
N GLY A 19 10.60 16.00 7.79
CA GLY A 19 10.11 17.36 8.04
C GLY A 19 10.90 18.13 9.11
N GLU A 20 11.51 17.42 10.07
CA GLU A 20 12.24 18.03 11.19
C GLU A 20 13.74 18.25 10.91
N ILE A 21 14.36 17.42 10.06
CA ILE A 21 15.78 17.54 9.70
C ILE A 21 16.19 18.95 9.26
N PRO A 22 15.45 19.62 8.36
CA PRO A 22 15.84 20.96 7.92
C PRO A 22 15.87 21.98 9.07
N LYS A 23 14.91 21.89 9.99
CA LYS A 23 14.84 22.79 11.16
C LYS A 23 16.01 22.57 12.10
N ILE A 24 16.33 21.31 12.39
CA ILE A 24 17.46 20.95 13.23
C ILE A 24 18.78 21.35 12.55
N LYS A 25 18.89 21.17 11.23
CA LYS A 25 20.06 21.61 10.47
C LYS A 25 20.27 23.12 10.60
N THR A 26 19.23 23.92 10.43
CA THR A 26 19.30 25.38 10.61
C THR A 26 19.77 25.75 12.01
N LEU A 27 19.28 25.06 13.04
CA LEU A 27 19.74 25.29 14.42
C LEU A 27 21.21 24.92 14.62
N VAL A 28 21.65 23.77 14.08
CA VAL A 28 23.06 23.36 14.11
C VAL A 28 23.94 24.41 13.41
N ASP A 29 23.58 24.83 12.21
CA ASP A 29 24.34 25.80 11.43
C ASP A 29 24.44 27.14 12.17
N ALA A 30 23.34 27.58 12.79
CA ALA A 30 23.30 28.81 13.59
C ALA A 30 24.19 28.73 14.84
N LEU A 31 24.15 27.60 15.57
CA LEU A 31 25.01 27.38 16.74
C LEU A 31 26.49 27.28 16.34
N ALA A 32 26.78 26.62 15.22
CA ALA A 32 28.13 26.49 14.68
C ALA A 32 28.74 27.86 14.37
N ALA A 33 27.95 28.79 13.83
CA ALA A 33 28.36 30.15 13.49
C ALA A 33 28.68 31.07 14.68
N ILE A 34 28.25 30.74 15.91
CA ILE A 34 28.54 31.54 17.11
C ILE A 34 30.01 31.40 17.48
N ASP A 35 30.85 32.37 17.14
CA ASP A 35 32.26 32.40 17.55
C ASP A 35 32.43 33.01 18.96
N ARG A 36 33.69 33.09 19.44
CA ARG A 36 33.98 33.70 20.74
C ARG A 36 33.65 35.19 20.76
N GLY A 37 33.82 35.90 19.64
CA GLY A 37 33.51 37.33 19.53
C GLY A 37 32.01 37.61 19.71
N THR A 38 31.16 36.72 19.20
CA THR A 38 29.70 36.77 19.30
C THR A 38 29.22 36.77 20.76
N VAL A 39 29.97 36.12 21.66
CA VAL A 39 29.68 36.06 23.10
C VAL A 39 30.61 36.95 23.93
N SER A 40 31.14 38.02 23.33
CA SER A 40 32.04 38.99 23.99
C SER A 40 33.27 38.34 24.64
N ASN A 41 33.78 37.27 24.04
CA ASN A 41 34.89 36.45 24.54
C ASN A 41 34.66 35.81 25.91
N ASN A 42 33.40 35.68 26.36
CA ASN A 42 33.06 34.96 27.57
C ASN A 42 33.27 33.45 27.36
N ILE A 43 34.28 32.89 28.04
CA ILE A 43 34.71 31.50 27.89
C ILE A 43 33.61 30.53 28.33
N ASP A 44 32.92 30.82 29.43
CA ASP A 44 31.92 29.94 30.01
C ASP A 44 30.68 29.85 29.12
N VAL A 45 30.18 31.01 28.66
CA VAL A 45 29.05 31.08 27.73
C VAL A 45 29.38 30.40 26.40
N TYR A 46 30.60 30.60 25.90
CA TYR A 46 31.06 29.91 24.69
C TYR A 46 31.07 28.38 24.89
N ALA A 47 31.55 27.90 26.04
CA ALA A 47 31.57 26.48 26.36
C ALA A 47 30.15 25.89 26.46
N GLU A 48 29.19 26.62 27.04
CA GLU A 48 27.78 26.23 27.09
C GLU A 48 27.16 26.10 25.69
N VAL A 49 27.41 27.06 24.79
CA VAL A 49 26.97 27.01 23.39
C VAL A 49 27.51 25.76 22.70
N ARG A 50 28.80 25.44 22.88
CA ARG A 50 29.42 24.24 22.27
C ARG A 50 28.86 22.95 22.86
N GLN A 51 28.56 22.92 24.16
CA GLN A 51 27.92 21.77 24.78
C GLN A 51 26.50 21.56 24.27
N PHE A 52 25.74 22.65 24.07
CA PHE A 52 24.39 22.60 23.52
C PHE A 52 24.41 22.16 22.05
N GLU A 53 25.29 22.72 21.23
CA GLU A 53 25.51 22.31 19.84
C GLU A 53 25.80 20.81 19.74
N LYS A 54 26.69 20.27 20.58
CA LYS A 54 26.99 18.83 20.61
C LYS A 54 25.75 17.98 20.90
N LYS A 55 24.84 18.45 21.76
CA LYS A 55 23.56 17.75 22.03
C LYS A 55 22.65 17.79 20.80
N ILE A 56 22.49 18.96 20.16
CA ILE A 56 21.67 19.12 18.96
C ILE A 56 22.21 18.29 17.79
N MET A 57 23.53 18.26 17.60
CA MET A 57 24.19 17.41 16.62
C MET A 57 23.91 15.92 16.82
N GLY A 58 23.77 15.47 18.07
CA GLY A 58 23.32 14.11 18.37
C GLY A 58 21.94 13.81 17.79
N PHE A 59 20.99 14.75 17.92
CA PHE A 59 19.66 14.62 17.32
C PHE A 59 19.70 14.64 15.80
N TYR A 60 20.45 15.58 15.22
CA TYR A 60 20.63 15.69 13.77
C TYR A 60 21.15 14.37 13.17
N ASN A 61 22.20 13.81 13.76
CA ASN A 61 22.80 12.56 13.30
C ASN A 61 21.84 11.38 13.46
N GLY A 62 21.12 11.28 14.57
CA GLY A 62 20.12 10.22 14.77
C GLY A 62 18.98 10.29 13.75
N TYR A 63 18.51 11.49 13.42
CA TYR A 63 17.51 11.69 12.38
C TYR A 63 18.05 11.34 10.98
N ARG A 64 19.29 11.71 10.66
CA ARG A 64 19.94 11.30 9.41
C ARG A 64 20.03 9.79 9.28
N GLN A 65 20.40 9.07 10.35
CA GLN A 65 20.41 7.61 10.35
C GLN A 65 19.04 6.99 10.07
N ILE A 66 17.95 7.57 10.61
CA ILE A 66 16.59 7.10 10.31
C ILE A 66 16.26 7.30 8.82
N ILE A 67 16.61 8.44 8.24
CA ILE A 67 16.40 8.70 6.81
C ILE A 67 17.22 7.74 5.95
N ASP A 68 18.53 7.63 6.21
CA ASP A 68 19.42 6.78 5.44
C ASP A 68 18.96 5.32 5.49
N LYS A 69 18.47 4.86 6.66
CA LYS A 69 17.89 3.52 6.82
C LYS A 69 16.56 3.36 6.08
N GLY A 70 15.68 4.37 6.13
CA GLY A 70 14.43 4.38 5.37
C GLY A 70 14.67 4.34 3.86
N ASP A 71 15.60 5.14 3.36
CA ASP A 71 16.05 5.13 1.96
C ASP A 71 16.61 3.77 1.55
N LEU A 72 17.40 3.14 2.42
CA LEU A 72 17.94 1.81 2.17
C LEU A 72 16.83 0.75 2.11
N GLN A 73 15.86 0.79 3.04
CA GLN A 73 14.68 -0.08 3.01
C GLN A 73 13.87 0.11 1.73
N TYR A 74 13.69 1.36 1.31
CA TYR A 74 13.01 1.69 0.07
C TYR A 74 13.74 1.13 -1.16
N LYS A 75 15.05 1.34 -1.26
CA LYS A 75 15.89 0.87 -2.38
C LYS A 75 15.97 -0.65 -2.48
N ASN A 76 15.94 -1.34 -1.34
CA ASN A 76 16.10 -2.79 -1.26
C ASN A 76 14.78 -3.57 -1.32
N ARG A 77 13.66 -2.91 -1.64
CA ARG A 77 12.39 -3.62 -1.83
C ARG A 77 12.51 -4.67 -2.93
N PRO A 78 11.81 -5.82 -2.80
CA PRO A 78 11.74 -6.81 -3.87
C PRO A 78 10.93 -6.26 -5.04
N LYS A 79 11.62 -5.59 -5.98
CA LYS A 79 11.01 -4.93 -7.14
C LYS A 79 10.17 -5.89 -7.97
N ASP A 80 10.61 -7.13 -8.10
CA ASP A 80 9.88 -8.17 -8.82
C ASP A 80 8.50 -8.45 -8.19
N LEU A 81 8.44 -8.63 -6.87
CA LEU A 81 7.19 -8.81 -6.14
C LEU A 81 6.29 -7.56 -6.22
N ILE A 82 6.87 -6.35 -6.14
CA ILE A 82 6.11 -5.10 -6.31
C ILE A 82 5.50 -5.01 -7.70
N ASN A 83 6.28 -5.29 -8.75
CA ASN A 83 5.80 -5.24 -10.13
C ASN A 83 4.69 -6.25 -10.35
N LYS A 84 4.85 -7.49 -9.85
CA LYS A 84 3.84 -8.55 -9.95
C LYS A 84 2.57 -8.22 -9.15
N ALA A 85 2.71 -7.68 -7.94
CA ALA A 85 1.58 -7.18 -7.16
C ALA A 85 0.84 -6.06 -7.91
N SER A 86 1.58 -5.11 -8.49
CA SER A 86 1.00 -4.02 -9.31
C SER A 86 0.21 -4.57 -10.50
N HIS A 87 0.79 -5.51 -11.25
CA HIS A 87 0.10 -6.20 -12.35
C HIS A 87 -1.17 -6.92 -11.87
N ARG A 88 -1.12 -7.63 -10.73
CA ARG A 88 -2.30 -8.28 -10.15
C ARG A 88 -3.38 -7.25 -9.79
N GLY A 89 -3.00 -6.12 -9.20
CA GLY A 89 -3.92 -5.02 -8.86
C GLY A 89 -4.68 -4.48 -10.07
N PHE A 90 -4.03 -4.40 -11.24
CA PHE A 90 -4.69 -4.03 -12.50
C PHE A 90 -5.53 -5.17 -13.08
N ALA A 91 -5.04 -6.43 -13.02
CA ALA A 91 -5.76 -7.59 -13.53
C ALA A 91 -7.09 -7.85 -12.79
N ILE A 92 -7.15 -7.55 -11.48
CA ILE A 92 -8.37 -7.67 -10.68
C ILE A 92 -9.54 -6.88 -11.28
N LEU A 93 -9.28 -5.70 -11.87
CA LEU A 93 -10.34 -4.91 -12.52
C LEU A 93 -10.96 -5.66 -13.71
N ASN A 94 -10.13 -6.38 -14.47
CA ASN A 94 -10.60 -7.21 -15.58
C ASN A 94 -11.39 -8.42 -15.07
N ASP A 95 -10.95 -9.06 -13.97
CA ASP A 95 -11.68 -10.17 -13.35
C ASP A 95 -13.07 -9.73 -12.86
N ILE A 96 -13.17 -8.57 -12.22
CA ILE A 96 -14.44 -7.98 -11.78
C ILE A 96 -15.36 -7.72 -12.98
N ASN A 97 -14.81 -7.14 -14.05
CA ASN A 97 -15.58 -6.86 -15.26
C ASN A 97 -16.06 -8.15 -15.93
N LEU A 98 -15.23 -9.20 -15.94
CA LEU A 98 -15.59 -10.51 -16.46
C LEU A 98 -16.74 -11.13 -15.67
N ILE A 99 -16.68 -11.11 -14.32
CA ILE A 99 -17.76 -11.62 -13.47
C ILE A 99 -19.08 -10.88 -13.74
N LYS A 100 -19.04 -9.54 -13.81
CA LYS A 100 -20.22 -8.72 -14.13
C LYS A 100 -20.77 -9.04 -15.52
N ALA A 101 -19.89 -9.21 -16.50
CA ALA A 101 -20.28 -9.55 -17.87
C ALA A 101 -20.90 -10.96 -17.96
N GLN A 102 -20.35 -11.93 -17.22
CA GLN A 102 -20.89 -13.29 -17.14
C GLN A 102 -22.29 -13.31 -16.54
N LEU A 103 -22.52 -12.60 -15.42
CA LEU A 103 -23.84 -12.50 -14.80
C LEU A 103 -24.87 -11.82 -15.72
N LYS A 104 -24.48 -10.71 -16.36
CA LYS A 104 -25.33 -10.04 -17.35
C LYS A 104 -25.64 -10.95 -18.55
N GLY A 105 -24.63 -11.69 -19.00
CA GLY A 105 -24.74 -12.65 -20.10
C GLY A 105 -25.70 -13.79 -19.78
N SER A 106 -25.62 -14.35 -18.57
CA SER A 106 -26.49 -15.45 -18.13
C SER A 106 -27.96 -15.01 -18.06
N VAL A 107 -28.24 -13.84 -17.49
CA VAL A 107 -29.59 -13.26 -17.45
C VAL A 107 -30.15 -13.07 -18.86
N LYS A 108 -29.36 -12.45 -19.76
CA LYS A 108 -29.80 -12.22 -21.15
C LYS A 108 -30.00 -13.54 -21.93
N ALA A 109 -29.13 -14.53 -21.71
CA ALA A 109 -29.26 -15.84 -22.32
C ALA A 109 -30.54 -16.54 -21.84
N TYR A 110 -30.82 -16.50 -20.54
CA TYR A 110 -32.06 -16.99 -19.96
C TYR A 110 -33.28 -16.29 -20.58
N GLU A 111 -33.32 -14.96 -20.61
CA GLU A 111 -34.42 -14.18 -21.22
C GLU A 111 -34.67 -14.54 -22.69
N THR A 112 -33.59 -14.70 -23.46
CA THR A 112 -33.65 -15.11 -24.87
C THR A 112 -34.23 -16.52 -24.99
N GLN A 113 -33.72 -17.48 -24.21
CA GLN A 113 -34.16 -18.87 -24.23
C GLN A 113 -35.63 -19.01 -23.79
N VAL A 114 -36.04 -18.29 -22.73
CA VAL A 114 -37.44 -18.23 -22.28
C VAL A 114 -38.34 -17.66 -23.38
N THR A 115 -37.92 -16.59 -24.05
CA THR A 115 -38.68 -15.97 -25.15
C THR A 115 -38.88 -16.94 -26.32
N GLU A 116 -37.84 -17.70 -26.69
CA GLU A 116 -37.93 -18.72 -27.74
C GLU A 116 -38.80 -19.91 -27.33
N LEU A 117 -38.70 -20.39 -26.09
CA LEU A 117 -39.51 -21.49 -25.60
C LEU A 117 -40.98 -21.10 -25.48
N LYS A 118 -41.30 -19.87 -25.06
CA LYS A 118 -42.66 -19.33 -25.07
C LYS A 118 -43.26 -19.29 -26.47
N LYS A 119 -42.49 -18.90 -27.49
CA LYS A 119 -42.92 -18.95 -28.91
C LYS A 119 -43.25 -20.37 -29.39
N LYS A 120 -42.66 -21.39 -28.75
CA LYS A 120 -42.92 -22.81 -29.02
C LYS A 120 -44.03 -23.40 -28.14
N ASN A 121 -44.81 -22.57 -27.44
CA ASN A 121 -45.91 -22.96 -26.54
C ASN A 121 -45.51 -23.84 -25.34
N PHE A 122 -44.25 -23.78 -24.88
CA PHE A 122 -43.87 -24.42 -23.62
C PHE A 122 -44.51 -23.71 -22.42
N THR A 123 -44.93 -24.47 -21.41
CA THR A 123 -45.45 -23.91 -20.15
C THR A 123 -44.33 -23.40 -19.26
N SER A 124 -44.63 -22.51 -18.31
CA SER A 124 -43.63 -21.99 -17.36
C SER A 124 -42.90 -23.10 -16.60
N GLU A 125 -43.61 -24.14 -16.17
CA GLU A 125 -43.03 -25.30 -15.47
C GLU A 125 -42.10 -26.13 -16.35
N GLN A 126 -42.37 -26.21 -17.65
CA GLN A 126 -41.48 -26.89 -18.60
C GLN A 126 -40.25 -26.03 -18.92
N ILE A 127 -40.43 -24.72 -19.05
CA ILE A 127 -39.34 -23.76 -19.28
C ILE A 127 -38.35 -23.79 -18.13
N GLU A 128 -38.82 -23.79 -16.89
CA GLU A 128 -37.97 -23.81 -15.69
C GLU A 128 -37.11 -25.08 -15.60
N LYS A 129 -37.59 -26.21 -16.13
CA LYS A 129 -36.81 -27.45 -16.26
C LYS A 129 -35.76 -27.42 -17.38
N ILE A 130 -35.96 -26.61 -18.41
CA ILE A 130 -35.12 -26.56 -19.63
C ILE A 130 -34.08 -25.43 -19.55
N ALA A 131 -34.46 -24.30 -18.97
CA ALA A 131 -33.64 -23.11 -18.82
C ALA A 131 -33.69 -22.69 -17.34
N PRO A 132 -32.84 -23.25 -16.47
CA PRO A 132 -32.77 -22.79 -15.09
C PRO A 132 -32.36 -21.32 -15.05
N ASN A 133 -33.10 -20.51 -14.29
CA ASN A 133 -32.83 -19.09 -14.14
C ASN A 133 -31.53 -18.86 -13.37
N THR A 134 -30.86 -17.74 -13.62
CA THR A 134 -29.84 -17.23 -12.69
C THR A 134 -30.54 -16.90 -11.37
N THR A 135 -30.09 -17.54 -10.29
CA THR A 135 -30.74 -17.40 -8.98
C THR A 135 -30.21 -16.19 -8.22
N GLU A 136 -30.95 -15.76 -7.19
CA GLU A 136 -30.42 -14.77 -6.23
C GLU A 136 -29.14 -15.27 -5.55
N GLU A 137 -28.98 -16.59 -5.39
CA GLU A 137 -27.76 -17.20 -4.85
C GLU A 137 -26.55 -17.00 -5.78
N ASP A 138 -26.75 -17.09 -7.10
CA ASP A 138 -25.69 -16.85 -8.08
C ASP A 138 -25.25 -15.38 -8.09
N ALA A 139 -26.20 -14.46 -7.98
CA ALA A 139 -25.92 -13.04 -7.82
C ALA A 139 -25.14 -12.76 -6.53
N ALA A 140 -25.57 -13.35 -5.40
CA ALA A 140 -24.90 -13.21 -4.11
C ALA A 140 -23.47 -13.78 -4.13
N LYS A 141 -23.24 -14.92 -4.81
CA LYS A 141 -21.90 -15.48 -5.03
C LYS A 141 -21.02 -14.55 -5.86
N ALA A 142 -21.55 -13.97 -6.94
CA ALA A 142 -20.84 -13.02 -7.77
C ALA A 142 -20.45 -11.76 -6.98
N ASP A 143 -21.38 -11.20 -6.20
CA ASP A 143 -21.14 -10.02 -5.36
C ASP A 143 -20.10 -10.29 -4.27
N SER A 144 -20.18 -11.44 -3.61
CA SER A 144 -19.18 -11.88 -2.63
C SER A 144 -17.78 -11.96 -3.25
N ARG A 145 -17.68 -12.54 -4.45
CA ARG A 145 -16.41 -12.64 -5.19
C ARG A 145 -15.87 -11.28 -5.63
N ILE A 146 -16.74 -10.38 -6.11
CA ILE A 146 -16.37 -9.01 -6.45
C ILE A 146 -15.88 -8.25 -5.23
N LYS A 147 -16.53 -8.42 -4.08
CA LYS A 147 -16.10 -7.81 -2.81
C LYS A 147 -14.72 -8.30 -2.40
N ALA A 148 -14.49 -9.62 -2.38
CA ALA A 148 -13.18 -10.19 -2.07
C ALA A 148 -12.07 -9.67 -3.01
N LEU A 149 -12.36 -9.56 -4.31
CA LEU A 149 -11.43 -8.98 -5.28
C LEU A 149 -11.12 -7.50 -5.02
N ASN A 150 -12.11 -6.70 -4.62
CA ASN A 150 -11.87 -5.31 -4.24
C ASN A 150 -11.03 -5.21 -2.97
N ASP A 151 -11.31 -6.02 -1.96
CA ASP A 151 -10.52 -6.08 -0.71
C ASP A 151 -9.06 -6.45 -1.02
N ASP A 152 -8.82 -7.45 -1.87
CA ASP A 152 -7.48 -7.82 -2.35
C ASP A 152 -6.78 -6.67 -3.08
N ARG A 153 -7.52 -5.95 -3.94
CA ARG A 153 -6.98 -4.79 -4.67
C ARG A 153 -6.55 -3.67 -3.73
N GLU A 154 -7.37 -3.34 -2.72
CA GLU A 154 -7.02 -2.32 -1.73
C GLU A 154 -5.76 -2.69 -0.95
N ARG A 155 -5.65 -3.96 -0.55
CA ARG A 155 -4.47 -4.50 0.12
C ARG A 155 -3.21 -4.45 -0.76
N ILE A 156 -3.33 -4.79 -2.03
CA ILE A 156 -2.24 -4.64 -3.02
C ILE A 156 -1.82 -3.17 -3.15
N LEU A 157 -2.78 -2.24 -3.27
CA LEU A 157 -2.49 -0.81 -3.38
C LEU A 157 -1.77 -0.27 -2.14
N ALA A 158 -2.16 -0.73 -0.96
CA ALA A 158 -1.46 -0.42 0.29
C ALA A 158 -0.03 -0.99 0.31
N PHE A 159 0.16 -2.21 -0.19
CA PHE A 159 1.46 -2.86 -0.27
C PHE A 159 2.44 -2.18 -1.23
N ILE A 160 1.97 -1.76 -2.41
CA ILE A 160 2.81 -1.05 -3.39
C ILE A 160 2.98 0.44 -3.08
N SER A 161 2.43 0.91 -1.96
CA SER A 161 2.46 2.33 -1.61
C SER A 161 3.88 2.86 -1.43
N ASP A 162 4.01 4.15 -1.76
CA ASP A 162 5.28 4.86 -1.73
C ASP A 162 5.57 5.32 -0.29
N GLY A 163 6.51 4.66 0.38
CA GLY A 163 6.95 5.03 1.73
C GLY A 163 7.67 3.88 2.41
N PRO A 164 8.81 4.13 3.09
CA PRO A 164 9.98 3.25 3.24
C PRO A 164 9.74 1.82 3.75
N GLU A 165 8.70 1.62 4.56
CA GLU A 165 8.30 0.31 5.04
C GLU A 165 7.89 -0.64 3.91
N PHE A 166 8.27 -1.90 4.06
CA PHE A 166 7.85 -2.97 3.18
C PHE A 166 7.15 -4.06 4.01
N ASN A 167 5.83 -4.17 3.88
CA ASN A 167 5.02 -5.04 4.71
C ASN A 167 4.33 -6.13 3.87
N GLN A 168 4.99 -7.28 3.73
CA GLN A 168 4.44 -8.42 2.98
C GLN A 168 3.12 -8.97 3.56
N ASN A 169 2.85 -8.74 4.86
CA ASN A 169 1.61 -9.23 5.47
C ASN A 169 0.37 -8.59 4.83
N LEU A 170 0.51 -7.40 4.21
CA LEU A 170 -0.58 -6.75 3.49
C LEU A 170 -1.10 -7.59 2.32
N ILE A 171 -0.24 -8.33 1.63
CA ILE A 171 -0.61 -9.17 0.48
C ILE A 171 -0.71 -10.66 0.82
N LYS A 172 -0.60 -11.04 2.09
CA LYS A 172 -0.71 -12.43 2.53
C LYS A 172 -2.07 -13.04 2.19
N GLY A 173 -2.11 -14.22 1.60
CA GLY A 173 -3.29 -14.91 1.13
C GLY A 173 -3.78 -14.45 -0.25
N ILE A 174 -3.07 -13.50 -0.90
CA ILE A 174 -3.39 -13.07 -2.27
C ILE A 174 -2.55 -13.89 -3.25
N SER A 175 -3.19 -14.48 -4.24
CA SER A 175 -2.50 -15.14 -5.35
C SER A 175 -1.78 -14.10 -6.23
N ILE A 176 -0.45 -14.21 -6.30
CA ILE A 176 0.40 -13.41 -7.19
C ILE A 176 1.24 -14.36 -8.03
N VAL A 177 1.27 -14.15 -9.35
CA VAL A 177 2.07 -15.00 -10.25
C VAL A 177 3.54 -14.57 -10.17
N LEU A 178 4.38 -15.41 -9.57
CA LEU A 178 5.84 -15.29 -9.52
C LEU A 178 6.47 -16.26 -10.54
N ASP A 179 7.14 -15.73 -11.57
CA ASP A 179 7.94 -16.51 -12.54
C ASP A 179 7.15 -17.61 -13.29
N GLY A 180 5.90 -17.31 -13.63
CA GLY A 180 5.00 -18.23 -14.31
C GLY A 180 4.33 -19.25 -13.39
N ALA A 181 4.62 -19.24 -12.08
CA ALA A 181 3.92 -20.00 -11.06
C ALA A 181 3.00 -19.09 -10.24
N GLU A 182 1.76 -19.52 -10.01
CA GLU A 182 0.87 -18.84 -9.08
C GLU A 182 1.36 -19.13 -7.65
N VAL A 183 1.74 -18.08 -6.92
CA VAL A 183 2.21 -18.20 -5.54
C VAL A 183 1.22 -17.50 -4.62
N LEU A 184 0.76 -18.24 -3.63
CA LEU A 184 0.03 -17.69 -2.49
C LEU A 184 1.06 -17.02 -1.57
N VAL A 185 0.97 -15.70 -1.42
CA VAL A 185 1.87 -14.93 -0.55
C VAL A 185 1.49 -15.10 0.92
#